data_AF-A0A4R6QE99-F1
#
_entry.id   AF-A0A4R6QE99-F1
#
_cell.length_a   1.000
_cell.length_b   1.000
_cell.length_c   1.000
_cell.angle_alpha   90.00
_cell.angle_beta   90.00
_cell.angle_gamma   90.00
#
_symmetry.space_group_name_H-M   'P 1'
#
loop_
_entity.id
_entity.type
_entity.pdbx_description
1 polymer ?
#
loop_
_entity_poly.entity_id
_entity_poly.type
_entity_poly.pdbx_seq_one_letter_code
_entity_poly.pdbx_strand_id
1 'polypeptide(L)' 'MNRFFYFKVTFLSWAAGIFVGTLVYGLFDIDFSNSDELISLLWRSFVVAVGTGLVLGFLNMYFKIGNFQKKDNS' A
#
# COMPACT_ATOMS: atom_id res chain seq x y z
N MET A 1 -6.86 -3.35 -21.36
CA MET A 1 -6.36 -3.50 -19.97
C MET A 1 -7.56 -3.79 -19.04
N ASN A 2 -7.50 -4.86 -18.22
CA ASN A 2 -8.60 -5.22 -17.30
C ASN A 2 -8.61 -4.27 -16.08
N ARG A 3 -9.79 -3.92 -15.54
CA ARG A 3 -9.94 -3.03 -14.36
C ARG A 3 -9.16 -3.55 -13.15
N PHE A 4 -9.08 -4.87 -13.02
CA PHE A 4 -8.32 -5.55 -11.99
C PHE A 4 -6.80 -5.32 -12.07
N PHE A 5 -6.26 -4.99 -13.24
CA PHE A 5 -4.85 -4.62 -13.39
C PHE A 5 -4.56 -3.28 -12.70
N TYR A 6 -5.42 -2.29 -12.89
CA TYR A 6 -5.31 -0.98 -12.24
C TYR A 6 -5.46 -1.06 -10.73
N PHE A 7 -6.36 -1.93 -10.26
CA PHE A 7 -6.49 -2.24 -8.84
C PHE A 7 -5.17 -2.79 -8.28
N LYS A 8 -4.63 -3.85 -8.90
CA LYS A 8 -3.43 -4.54 -8.41
C LYS A 8 -2.22 -3.63 -8.35
N VAL A 9 -1.95 -2.87 -9.41
CA VAL A 9 -0.76 -2.00 -9.48
C VAL A 9 -0.81 -0.94 -8.38
N THR A 10 -1.95 -0.26 -8.23
CA THR A 10 -2.10 0.78 -7.22
C THR A 10 -2.13 0.20 -5.82
N PHE A 11 -2.85 -0.90 -5.61
CA PHE A 11 -2.89 -1.61 -4.34
C PHE A 11 -1.48 -2.00 -3.88
N LEU A 12 -0.72 -2.70 -4.73
CA LEU A 12 0.62 -3.17 -4.35
C LEU A 12 1.56 -2.01 -4.07
N SER A 13 1.56 -0.98 -4.92
CA SER A 13 2.48 0.14 -4.80
C SER A 13 2.21 0.97 -3.55
N TRP A 14 0.94 1.26 -3.25
CA TRP A 14 0.55 1.98 -2.04
C TRP A 14 0.70 1.14 -0.77
N ALA A 15 0.26 -0.12 -0.79
CA ALA A 15 0.40 -1.00 0.36
C ALA A 15 1.88 -1.19 0.72
N ALA A 16 2.75 -1.46 -0.26
CA ALA A 16 4.18 -1.59 0.00
C ALA A 16 4.80 -0.29 0.53
N GLY A 17 4.46 0.86 -0.05
CA GLY A 17 4.98 2.15 0.40
C GLY A 17 4.57 2.50 1.84
N ILE A 18 3.28 2.35 2.16
CA ILE A 18 2.76 2.61 3.50
C ILE A 18 3.31 1.60 4.50
N PHE A 19 3.41 0.33 4.12
CA PHE A 19 3.97 -0.71 4.97
C PHE A 19 5.41 -0.40 5.36
N VAL A 20 6.27 -0.15 4.36
CA VAL A 20 7.69 0.18 4.60
C VAL A 20 7.81 1.48 5.40
N GLY A 21 7.04 2.52 5.07
CA GLY A 21 7.08 3.78 5.81
C GLY A 21 6.69 3.62 7.28
N THR A 22 5.60 2.89 7.55
CA THR A 22 5.12 2.66 8.93
C THR A 22 6.07 1.77 9.72
N LEU A 23 6.64 0.74 9.07
CA LEU A 23 7.56 -0.19 9.70
C LEU A 23 8.89 0.48 10.03
N VAL A 24 9.47 1.26 9.10
CA VAL A 24 10.71 2.02 9.35
C VAL A 24 10.49 3.07 10.43
N TYR A 25 9.41 3.85 10.35
CA TYR A 25 9.10 4.83 11.39
C TYR A 25 8.92 4.17 12.76
N GLY A 26 8.18 3.06 12.81
CA GLY A 26 7.97 2.29 14.01
C GLY A 26 9.22 1.67 14.61
N LEU A 27 10.15 1.20 13.77
CA LEU A 27 11.44 0.66 14.22
C LEU A 27 12.31 1.69 14.93
N PHE A 28 12.19 2.97 14.56
CA PHE A 28 12.93 4.04 15.24
C PHE A 28 12.33 4.44 16.59
N ASP A 29 11.08 4.06 16.86
CA ASP A 29 10.32 4.45 18.06
C ASP A 29 10.13 3.29 19.05
N ILE A 30 10.51 2.06 18.67
CA ILE A 30 10.21 0.86 19.44
C ILE A 30 11.29 0.55 20.49
N ASP A 31 10.86 0.00 21.64
CA ASP A 31 11.79 -0.58 22.61
C ASP A 31 12.06 -2.05 22.24
N PHE A 32 13.27 -2.31 21.73
CA PHE A 32 13.69 -3.66 21.34
C PHE A 32 13.78 -4.65 22.52
N SER A 33 13.69 -4.20 23.77
CA SER A 33 13.62 -5.11 24.92
C SER A 33 12.32 -5.92 24.96
N ASN A 34 11.27 -5.45 24.29
CA ASN A 34 9.96 -6.10 24.30
C ASN A 34 9.57 -6.63 22.92
N SER A 35 9.70 -7.95 22.74
CA SER A 35 9.34 -8.63 21.49
C SER A 35 7.87 -8.50 21.10
N ASP A 36 6.97 -8.27 22.06
CA ASP A 36 5.54 -8.10 21.80
C ASP A 36 5.25 -6.79 21.06
N GLU A 37 6.04 -5.74 21.30
CA GLU A 37 5.92 -4.47 20.60
C GLU A 37 6.25 -4.65 19.12
N LEU A 38 7.27 -5.45 18.81
CA LEU A 38 7.73 -5.69 17.45
C LEU A 38 6.66 -6.42 16.62
N ILE A 39 5.99 -7.40 17.23
CA ILE A 39 4.84 -8.10 16.63
C ILE A 39 3.66 -7.13 16.45
N SER A 40 3.37 -6.32 17.47
CA SER A 40 2.31 -5.30 17.41
C SER A 40 2.55 -4.27 16.30
N LEU A 41 3.80 -3.83 16.14
CA LEU A 41 4.22 -2.89 15.09
C LEU A 41 4.02 -3.50 13.70
N LEU A 42 4.47 -4.74 13.50
CA LEU A 42 4.30 -5.45 12.23
C LEU A 42 2.81 -5.61 11.89
N TRP A 43 2.00 -6.01 12.87
CA TRP A 43 0.56 -6.19 12.67
C TRP A 43 -0.14 -4.87 12.33
N ARG A 44 0.15 -3.81 13.09
CA ARG A 44 -0.40 -2.48 12.85
C ARG A 44 0.01 -1.94 11.48
N SER A 45 1.29 -2.06 11.12
CA SER A 45 1.82 -1.63 9.81
C SER A 45 1.14 -2.38 8.67
N PHE A 46 0.93 -3.69 8.83
CA PHE A 46 0.25 -4.52 7.83
C PHE A 46 -1.21 -4.11 7.67
N VAL A 47 -1.95 -3.94 8.77
CA VAL A 47 -3.37 -3.56 8.72
C VAL A 47 -3.56 -2.18 8.09
N VAL A 48 -2.72 -1.21 8.45
CA VAL A 48 -2.78 0.16 7.89
C VAL A 48 -2.44 0.15 6.39
N ALA A 49 -1.40 -0.58 6.00
CA ALA A 49 -0.99 -0.72 4.60
C ALA A 49 -2.06 -1.39 3.73
N VAL A 50 -2.61 -2.51 4.20
CA VAL A 50 -3.65 -3.26 3.46
C VAL A 50 -4.94 -2.44 3.42
N GLY A 51 -5.38 -1.86 4.53
CA GLY A 51 -6.60 -1.04 4.57
C GLY A 51 -6.53 0.15 3.61
N THR A 52 -5.44 0.91 3.67
CA THR A 52 -5.26 2.09 2.81
C THR A 52 -5.04 1.70 1.36
N GLY A 53 -4.24 0.65 1.11
CA GLY A 53 -4.02 0.09 -0.22
C GLY A 53 -5.32 -0.40 -0.86
N LEU A 54 -6.20 -1.06 -0.11
CA LEU A 54 -7.50 -1.54 -0.61
C LEU A 54 -8.39 -0.37 -1.03
N VAL A 55 -8.53 0.65 -0.17
CA VAL A 55 -9.34 1.84 -0.45
C VAL A 55 -8.84 2.54 -1.72
N LEU A 56 -7.53 2.78 -1.82
CA LEU A 56 -6.91 3.41 -2.98
C LEU A 56 -6.95 2.53 -4.23
N GLY A 57 -6.77 1.22 -4.09
CA GLY A 57 -6.90 0.25 -5.17
C GLY A 57 -8.31 0.25 -5.76
N PHE A 58 -9.34 0.21 -4.91
CA PHE A 58 -10.74 0.29 -5.34
C PHE A 58 -11.04 1.64 -5.98
N LEU A 59 -10.62 2.76 -5.36
CA LEU A 59 -10.75 4.10 -5.95
C LEU A 59 -10.12 4.14 -7.34
N ASN A 60 -8.91 3.60 -7.50
CA ASN A 60 -8.22 3.59 -8.79
C ASN A 60 -8.95 2.75 -9.84
N MET A 61 -9.53 1.63 -9.42
CA MET A 61 -10.34 0.76 -10.29
C MET A 61 -11.61 1.47 -10.81
N TYR A 62 -12.28 2.24 -9.95
CA TYR A 62 -13.52 2.94 -10.30
C TYR A 62 -13.27 4.23 -11.07
N PHE A 63 -12.30 5.04 -10.64
CA PHE A 63 -12.02 6.33 -11.27
C PHE A 63 -11.12 6.23 -12.51
N LYS A 64 -10.51 5.07 -12.80
CA LYS A 64 -9.46 4.94 -13.85
C LYS A 64 -8.39 6.05 -13.73
N ILE A 65 -8.01 6.41 -12.51
CA ILE A 65 -6.97 7.42 -12.29
C ILE A 65 -5.66 6.86 -12.85
N GLY A 66 -5.05 7.62 -13.77
CA GLY A 66 -3.95 7.11 -14.60
C GLY A 66 -4.43 6.53 -15.93
N ASN A 67 -5.17 7.33 -16.72
CA ASN A 67 -5.27 7.14 -18.16
C ASN A 67 -3.89 7.40 -18.81
N PHE A 68 -2.89 6.57 -18.48
CA PHE A 68 -1.75 6.29 -19.34
C PHE A 68 -2.27 5.43 -20.49
N GLN A 69 -3.26 5.95 -21.22
CA GLN A 69 -3.40 5.58 -22.61
C GLN A 69 -2.09 6.02 -23.24
N LYS A 70 -1.22 5.03 -23.44
CA LYS A 70 -0.27 5.03 -24.54
C LYS A 70 -1.01 5.68 -25.70
N LYS A 71 -0.57 6.89 -26.04
CA LYS A 71 -0.97 7.57 -27.27
C LYS A 71 -0.67 6.54 -28.35
N ASP A 72 -1.71 5.96 -28.94
CA ASP A 72 -1.56 5.20 -30.17
C ASP A 72 -1.03 6.21 -31.17
N ASN A 73 0.29 6.19 -31.38
CA ASN A 73 0.92 6.94 -32.46
C ASN A 73 0.50 6.21 -33.73
N SER A 74 -0.59 6.69 -34.31
CA SER A 74 -0.94 6.44 -35.71
C SER A 74 -0.05 7.24 -36.64
#